data_AF-A0A8H5F800-F1
#
_entry.id   AF-A0A8H5F800-F1
#
_cell.length_a   1.000
_cell.length_b   1.000
_cell.length_c   1.000
_cell.angle_alpha   90.00
_cell.angle_beta   90.00
_cell.angle_gamma   90.00
#
_symmetry.space_group_name_H-M   'P 1'
#
loop_
_entity.id
_entity.type
_entity.pdbx_description
1 polymer ?
#
loop_
_entity_poly.entity_id
_entity_poly.type
_entity_poly.pdbx_seq_one_letter_code
_entity_poly.pdbx_strand_id
1 'polypeptide(L)'
;MADEALAKIMSMDRNNLRPDKLTQRKQWNTSWEQDLNNGYATAMQPRRRPKIVSSPELKKLVRDTSQQSLLAQEKTLQSIIQLQKDIVEYASVKHRHGDVVAAWKGVNEPTRRDIVLEAFYNVSLAGPDMEGHRKWCPDMTIANICRNSGQLFLQNLSTLIEYWAANPALPVLFQHAAVDRVNDEMDVDLMVKNNKISRAYFVSFVVWRILLGLYDDDESYLVAKAPKQAGSKKAIRDLLRAKVKQGEGDEYKAMLQEASERFEKVAAEQVKVCWTCGKDAARSKSGGPLKLCQKCNTIGRKVWYCSSECQKEDWKNGRPRPHRVLCGKPFESSVAQETTTAERTPVSIPTSRPAQSPEVMEVDARGQTPILQPIQKIVGEASQSPTLCNPTPADPVSTTGTDASRRIIIATALLAAAAAAYSLL
;
A
#
# COMPACT_ATOMS: atom_id res chain seq x y z
N MET A 1 -1.82 -28.33 1.50
CA MET A 1 -2.32 -27.52 2.64
C MET A 1 -1.52 -26.24 2.87
N ALA A 2 -0.18 -26.21 2.79
CA ALA A 2 0.53 -24.92 2.65
C ALA A 2 0.05 -24.17 1.39
N ASP A 3 -0.17 -24.94 0.33
CA ASP A 3 -0.82 -24.51 -0.90
C ASP A 3 -2.22 -23.95 -0.66
N GLU A 4 -2.95 -24.39 0.37
CA GLU A 4 -4.33 -23.96 0.60
C GLU A 4 -4.38 -22.52 1.14
N ALA A 5 -3.52 -22.19 2.11
CA ALA A 5 -3.48 -20.83 2.66
C ALA A 5 -3.00 -19.83 1.60
N LEU A 6 -1.93 -20.17 0.87
CA LEU A 6 -1.42 -19.31 -0.18
C LEU A 6 -2.39 -19.23 -1.37
N ALA A 7 -2.98 -20.35 -1.82
CA ALA A 7 -4.00 -20.35 -2.87
C ALA A 7 -5.20 -19.48 -2.46
N LYS A 8 -5.65 -19.57 -1.21
CA LYS A 8 -6.74 -18.74 -0.67
C LYS A 8 -6.39 -17.26 -0.65
N ILE A 9 -5.16 -16.89 -0.28
CA ILE A 9 -4.68 -15.50 -0.36
C ILE A 9 -4.60 -15.06 -1.83
N MET A 10 -4.11 -15.93 -2.72
CA MET A 10 -3.99 -15.62 -4.16
C MET A 10 -5.36 -15.48 -4.83
N SER A 11 -6.37 -16.23 -4.38
CA SER A 11 -7.72 -16.20 -4.95
C SER A 11 -8.58 -15.03 -4.48
N MET A 12 -8.16 -14.25 -3.47
CA MET A 12 -8.94 -13.10 -2.95
C MET A 12 -9.25 -12.03 -4.01
N ASP A 13 -8.43 -11.97 -5.07
CA ASP A 13 -8.60 -11.03 -6.17
C ASP A 13 -9.63 -11.50 -7.20
N ARG A 14 -10.01 -12.79 -7.17
CA ARG A 14 -10.87 -13.47 -8.16
C ARG A 14 -12.30 -13.68 -7.69
N ASN A 15 -12.63 -13.24 -6.47
CA ASN A 15 -13.99 -13.33 -5.96
C ASN A 15 -14.86 -12.30 -6.71
N ASN A 16 -15.30 -12.66 -7.92
CA ASN A 16 -16.27 -11.95 -8.76
C ASN A 16 -17.65 -11.78 -8.08
N LEU A 17 -17.77 -12.25 -6.84
CA LEU A 17 -18.94 -12.15 -5.98
C LEU A 17 -18.86 -11.01 -4.96
N ARG A 18 -17.78 -10.21 -4.97
CA ARG A 18 -17.68 -9.12 -4.01
C ARG A 18 -18.76 -8.06 -4.30
N PRO A 19 -19.48 -7.56 -3.29
CA PRO A 19 -20.41 -6.44 -3.45
C PRO A 19 -19.78 -5.25 -4.16
N ASP A 20 -20.57 -4.54 -4.95
CA ASP A 20 -20.13 -3.33 -5.63
C ASP A 20 -19.74 -2.26 -4.60
N LYS A 21 -18.49 -1.80 -4.62
CA LYS A 21 -17.97 -0.84 -3.65
C LYS A 21 -18.54 0.57 -3.77
N LEU A 22 -19.07 0.94 -4.93
CA LEU A 22 -19.69 2.24 -5.17
C LEU A 22 -21.09 2.32 -4.56
N THR A 23 -21.83 1.20 -4.55
CA THR A 23 -23.23 1.16 -4.06
C THR A 23 -23.38 0.45 -2.71
N GLN A 24 -22.50 -0.50 -2.39
CA GLN A 24 -22.58 -1.39 -1.23
C GLN A 24 -21.27 -1.40 -0.42
N ARG A 25 -20.70 -0.21 -0.18
CA ARG A 25 -19.37 -0.02 0.41
C ARG A 25 -19.13 -0.80 1.71
N LYS A 26 -20.10 -0.79 2.65
CA LYS A 26 -19.97 -1.52 3.93
C LYS A 26 -19.86 -3.03 3.70
N GLN A 27 -20.69 -3.59 2.83
CA GLN A 27 -20.72 -5.01 2.51
C GLN A 27 -19.47 -5.43 1.74
N TRP A 28 -19.01 -4.60 0.79
CA TRP A 28 -17.73 -4.76 0.09
C TRP A 28 -16.57 -4.86 1.08
N ASN A 29 -16.49 -3.95 2.06
CA ASN A 29 -15.44 -4.00 3.06
C ASN A 29 -15.56 -5.23 3.99
N THR A 30 -16.77 -5.58 4.43
CA THR A 30 -17.00 -6.77 5.25
C THR A 30 -16.53 -8.05 4.54
N SER A 31 -16.80 -8.17 3.24
CA SER A 31 -16.29 -9.29 2.42
C SER A 31 -14.76 -9.34 2.42
N TRP A 32 -14.08 -8.20 2.27
CA TRP A 32 -12.62 -8.12 2.37
C TRP A 32 -12.09 -8.56 3.74
N GLU A 33 -12.70 -8.11 4.83
CA GLU A 33 -12.28 -8.48 6.19
C GLU A 33 -12.49 -9.98 6.45
N GLN A 34 -13.60 -10.54 5.95
CA GLN A 34 -13.85 -11.97 6.02
C GLN A 34 -12.80 -12.77 5.25
N ASP A 35 -12.47 -12.37 4.02
CA ASP A 35 -11.41 -13.01 3.21
C ASP A 35 -10.06 -12.98 3.96
N LEU A 36 -9.64 -11.80 4.45
CA LEU A 36 -8.39 -11.63 5.19
C LEU A 36 -8.34 -12.52 6.45
N ASN A 37 -9.39 -12.49 7.27
CA ASN A 37 -9.48 -13.34 8.47
C ASN A 37 -9.38 -14.82 8.09
N ASN A 38 -10.11 -15.23 7.06
CA ASN A 38 -10.17 -16.60 6.59
C ASN A 38 -8.85 -17.09 5.97
N GLY A 39 -8.10 -16.22 5.29
CA GLY A 39 -6.80 -16.55 4.68
C GLY A 39 -5.68 -16.67 5.73
N TYR A 40 -5.64 -15.74 6.68
CA TYR A 40 -4.55 -15.67 7.65
C TYR A 40 -4.80 -16.45 8.95
N ALA A 41 -6.04 -16.79 9.29
CA ALA A 41 -6.32 -17.72 10.39
C ALA A 41 -5.61 -19.07 10.18
N THR A 42 -5.61 -19.57 8.94
CA THR A 42 -4.88 -20.80 8.58
C THR A 42 -3.37 -20.59 8.63
N ALA A 43 -2.86 -19.45 8.13
CA ALA A 43 -1.43 -19.09 8.14
C ALA A 43 -0.82 -19.09 9.54
N MET A 44 -1.59 -18.68 10.56
CA MET A 44 -1.09 -18.58 11.93
C MET A 44 -1.01 -19.92 12.68
N GLN A 45 -1.58 -21.01 12.16
CA GLN A 45 -1.53 -22.31 12.83
C GLN A 45 -0.10 -22.89 12.86
N PRO A 46 0.38 -23.43 14.01
CA PRO A 46 1.78 -23.84 14.23
C PRO A 46 2.22 -25.14 13.52
N ARG A 47 1.68 -25.45 12.35
CA ARG A 47 2.01 -26.70 11.63
C ARG A 47 3.31 -26.55 10.83
N ARG A 48 4.18 -27.58 10.87
CA ARG A 48 5.31 -27.71 9.94
C ARG A 48 4.75 -27.84 8.53
N ARG A 49 4.96 -26.81 7.71
CA ARG A 49 4.50 -26.79 6.32
C ARG A 49 5.64 -27.19 5.40
N PRO A 50 5.40 -28.04 4.39
CA PRO A 50 6.38 -28.22 3.32
C PRO A 50 6.60 -26.87 2.63
N LYS A 51 7.86 -26.55 2.33
CA LYS A 51 8.19 -25.36 1.53
C LYS A 51 7.52 -25.50 0.17
N ILE A 52 6.93 -24.41 -0.31
CA ILE A 52 6.36 -24.38 -1.65
C ILE A 52 7.54 -24.30 -2.60
N VAL A 53 7.91 -25.45 -3.18
CA VAL A 53 8.98 -25.52 -4.16
C VAL A 53 8.39 -25.13 -5.51
N SER A 54 8.71 -23.92 -5.98
CA SER A 54 8.26 -23.51 -7.31
C SER A 54 8.94 -24.36 -8.38
N SER A 55 8.18 -24.72 -9.41
CA SER A 55 8.69 -25.51 -10.54
C SER A 55 9.83 -24.78 -11.25
N PRO A 56 10.80 -25.48 -11.86
CA PRO A 56 11.85 -24.87 -12.67
C PRO A 56 11.30 -23.92 -13.74
N GLU A 57 10.16 -24.25 -14.33
CA GLU A 57 9.46 -23.45 -15.34
C GLU A 57 8.93 -22.15 -14.76
N LEU A 58 8.34 -22.19 -13.55
CA LEU A 58 7.88 -20.98 -12.85
C LEU A 58 9.07 -20.10 -12.48
N LYS A 59 10.14 -20.68 -11.93
CA LYS A 59 11.37 -19.92 -11.59
C LYS A 59 11.96 -19.24 -12.83
N LYS A 60 11.99 -19.94 -13.96
CA LYS A 60 12.43 -19.39 -15.25
C LYS A 60 11.49 -18.28 -15.71
N LEU A 61 10.18 -18.48 -15.68
CA LEU A 61 9.20 -17.46 -16.08
C LEU A 61 9.31 -16.20 -15.21
N VAL A 62 9.45 -16.37 -13.89
CA VAL A 62 9.64 -15.27 -12.95
C VAL A 62 10.95 -14.53 -13.24
N ARG A 63 12.02 -15.26 -13.57
CA ARG A 63 13.30 -14.68 -13.98
C ARG A 63 13.19 -13.91 -15.30
N ASP A 64 12.55 -14.48 -16.31
CA ASP A 64 12.39 -13.86 -17.63
C ASP A 64 11.49 -12.61 -17.57
N THR A 65 10.50 -12.61 -16.67
CA THR A 65 9.64 -11.44 -16.38
C THR A 65 10.27 -10.46 -15.37
N SER A 66 11.36 -10.84 -14.71
CA SER A 66 11.96 -10.09 -13.59
C SER A 66 12.40 -8.68 -14.00
N GLN A 67 12.90 -8.48 -15.23
CA GLN A 67 13.39 -7.18 -15.68
C GLN A 67 12.33 -6.09 -15.60
N GLN A 68 11.12 -6.38 -16.09
CA GLN A 68 9.98 -5.47 -16.04
C GLN A 68 9.50 -5.31 -14.59
N SER A 69 9.37 -6.43 -13.87
CA SER A 69 8.92 -6.42 -12.48
C SER A 69 9.85 -5.61 -11.58
N LEU A 70 11.17 -5.67 -11.78
CA LEU A 70 12.15 -4.93 -11.00
C LEU A 70 12.06 -3.42 -11.24
N LEU A 71 11.86 -2.98 -12.48
CA LEU A 71 11.68 -1.54 -12.75
C LEU A 71 10.33 -1.02 -12.24
N ALA A 72 9.28 -1.84 -12.35
CA ALA A 72 7.98 -1.52 -11.77
C ALA A 72 8.06 -1.44 -10.24
N GLN A 73 8.78 -2.38 -9.60
CA GLN A 73 9.08 -2.35 -8.17
C GLN A 73 9.87 -1.10 -7.80
N GLU A 74 10.90 -0.73 -8.57
CA GLU A 74 11.67 0.49 -8.34
C GLU A 74 10.77 1.73 -8.38
N LYS A 75 9.89 1.81 -9.38
CA LYS A 75 8.94 2.92 -9.48
C LYS A 75 7.94 2.92 -8.32
N THR A 76 7.51 1.76 -7.88
CA THR A 76 6.60 1.61 -6.73
C THR A 76 7.29 2.03 -5.44
N LEU A 77 8.52 1.59 -5.20
CA LEU A 77 9.33 2.04 -4.06
C LEU A 77 9.49 3.55 -4.05
N GLN A 78 9.74 4.16 -5.20
CA GLN A 78 9.81 5.62 -5.32
C GLN A 78 8.49 6.30 -4.95
N SER A 79 7.36 5.79 -5.44
CA SER A 79 6.02 6.27 -5.06
C SER A 79 5.76 6.12 -3.56
N ILE A 80 6.19 5.02 -2.94
CA ILE A 80 6.08 4.80 -1.49
C ILE A 80 6.90 5.84 -0.74
N ILE A 81 8.17 6.04 -1.10
CA ILE A 81 9.05 7.03 -0.47
C ILE A 81 8.42 8.43 -0.53
N GLN A 82 7.91 8.81 -1.70
CA GLN A 82 7.26 10.11 -1.87
C GLN A 82 6.00 10.24 -1.01
N LEU A 83 5.14 9.22 -1.01
CA LEU A 83 3.94 9.19 -0.19
C LEU A 83 4.25 9.28 1.31
N GLN A 84 5.24 8.53 1.78
CA GLN A 84 5.67 8.55 3.18
C GLN A 84 6.27 9.90 3.57
N LYS A 85 7.01 10.54 2.68
CA LYS A 85 7.44 11.93 2.84
C LYS A 85 6.24 12.86 3.05
N ASP A 86 5.24 12.77 2.16
CA ASP A 86 4.07 13.64 2.18
C ASP A 86 3.25 13.45 3.46
N ILE A 87 3.10 12.20 3.92
CA ILE A 87 2.51 11.87 5.23
C ILE A 87 3.25 12.58 6.37
N VAL A 88 4.58 12.47 6.42
CA VAL A 88 5.38 13.05 7.51
C VAL A 88 5.36 14.57 7.47
N GLU A 89 5.47 15.19 6.29
CA GLU A 89 5.38 16.65 6.13
C GLU A 89 4.01 17.17 6.60
N TYR A 90 2.93 16.53 6.15
CA TYR A 90 1.57 16.93 6.49
C TYR A 90 1.27 16.73 7.98
N ALA A 91 1.61 15.57 8.54
CA ALA A 91 1.45 15.29 9.97
C ALA A 91 2.25 16.28 10.82
N SER A 92 3.46 16.66 10.38
CA SER A 92 4.29 17.67 11.07
C SER A 92 3.64 19.06 11.03
N VAL A 93 3.04 19.45 9.90
CA VAL A 93 2.29 20.70 9.80
C VAL A 93 1.11 20.70 10.77
N LYS A 94 0.28 19.64 10.73
CA LYS A 94 -0.88 19.53 11.63
C LYS A 94 -0.45 19.50 13.10
N HIS A 95 0.64 18.79 13.43
CA HIS A 95 1.19 18.75 14.79
C HIS A 95 1.57 20.14 15.34
N ARG A 96 2.09 21.04 14.49
CA ARG A 96 2.38 22.42 14.88
C ARG A 96 1.13 23.26 15.18
N HIS A 97 -0.02 22.89 14.60
CA HIS A 97 -1.29 23.57 14.79
C HIS A 97 -2.23 22.85 15.78
N GLY A 98 -1.85 21.68 16.28
CA GLY A 98 -2.61 20.90 17.26
C GLY A 98 -2.06 19.48 17.40
N ASP A 99 -2.38 18.78 18.48
CA ASP A 99 -1.88 17.42 18.68
C ASP A 99 -2.67 16.41 17.83
N VAL A 100 -2.05 15.88 16.76
CA VAL A 100 -2.61 14.82 15.89
C VAL A 100 -3.06 13.59 16.69
N VAL A 101 -2.32 13.22 17.74
CA VAL A 101 -2.64 12.07 18.60
C VAL A 101 -3.91 12.35 19.40
N ALA A 102 -3.98 13.53 20.03
CA ALA A 102 -5.18 13.96 20.77
C ALA A 102 -6.39 14.09 19.84
N ALA A 103 -6.20 14.67 18.64
CA ALA A 103 -7.26 14.81 17.64
C ALA A 103 -7.84 13.44 17.27
N TRP A 104 -7.00 12.47 16.91
CA TRP A 104 -7.45 11.12 16.57
C TRP A 104 -8.12 10.39 17.74
N LYS A 105 -7.57 10.50 18.95
CA LYS A 105 -8.14 9.87 20.15
C LYS A 105 -9.47 10.50 20.56
N GLY A 106 -9.66 11.80 20.28
CA GLY A 106 -10.89 12.55 20.54
C GLY A 106 -12.03 12.21 19.59
N VAL A 107 -11.75 11.62 18.42
CA VAL A 107 -12.79 11.12 17.52
C VAL A 107 -13.48 9.91 18.15
N ASN A 108 -14.81 9.97 18.27
CA ASN A 108 -15.61 8.86 18.77
C ASN A 108 -15.49 7.61 17.86
N GLU A 109 -15.81 6.44 18.39
CA GLU A 109 -15.62 5.19 17.64
C GLU A 109 -16.43 5.12 16.33
N PRO A 110 -17.74 5.42 16.28
CA PRO A 110 -18.50 5.42 15.03
C PRO A 110 -17.85 6.28 13.93
N THR A 111 -17.46 7.51 14.25
CA THR A 111 -16.82 8.41 13.29
C THR A 111 -15.46 7.88 12.84
N ARG A 112 -14.65 7.31 13.74
CA ARG A 112 -13.38 6.66 13.33
C ARG A 112 -13.63 5.52 12.36
N ARG A 113 -14.65 4.70 12.57
CA ARG A 113 -14.98 3.58 11.67
C ARG A 113 -15.36 4.08 10.28
N ASP A 114 -16.11 5.16 10.20
CA ASP A 114 -16.50 5.77 8.92
C ASP A 114 -15.29 6.38 8.20
N ILE A 115 -14.39 7.10 8.90
CA ILE A 115 -13.13 7.60 8.34
C ILE A 115 -12.29 6.46 7.76
N VAL A 116 -12.14 5.35 8.50
CA VAL A 116 -11.36 4.19 8.04
C VAL A 116 -12.01 3.50 6.84
N LEU A 117 -13.33 3.35 6.83
CA LEU A 117 -14.07 2.80 5.70
C LEU A 117 -13.88 3.66 4.44
N GLU A 118 -13.99 4.98 4.59
CA GLU A 118 -13.76 5.95 3.52
C GLU A 118 -12.31 5.89 3.01
N ALA A 119 -11.35 5.74 3.92
CA ALA A 119 -9.95 5.55 3.56
C ALA A 119 -9.75 4.29 2.70
N PHE A 120 -10.28 3.14 3.10
CA PHE A 120 -10.19 1.91 2.31
C PHE A 120 -10.87 2.03 0.95
N TYR A 121 -12.05 2.64 0.92
CA TYR A 121 -12.77 2.88 -0.33
C TYR A 121 -11.93 3.71 -1.30
N ASN A 122 -11.41 4.84 -0.85
CA ASN A 122 -10.59 5.72 -1.68
C ASN A 122 -9.28 5.06 -2.12
N VAL A 123 -8.61 4.32 -1.23
CA VAL A 123 -7.42 3.53 -1.58
C VAL A 123 -7.75 2.53 -2.69
N SER A 124 -8.93 1.88 -2.64
CA SER A 124 -9.36 0.92 -3.67
C SER A 124 -9.68 1.55 -5.02
N LEU A 125 -9.99 2.86 -5.04
CA LEU A 125 -10.16 3.64 -6.26
C LEU A 125 -8.83 4.21 -6.75
N ALA A 126 -7.79 4.14 -5.91
CA ALA A 126 -6.51 4.79 -6.16
C ALA A 126 -5.78 4.21 -7.37
N GLY A 127 -5.94 2.91 -7.58
CA GLY A 127 -5.48 2.26 -8.77
C GLY A 127 -6.07 0.87 -8.92
N PRO A 128 -5.97 0.28 -10.11
CA PRO A 128 -6.56 -1.02 -10.45
C PRO A 128 -5.97 -2.21 -9.67
N ASP A 129 -4.80 -2.02 -9.06
CA ASP A 129 -4.06 -3.04 -8.32
C ASP A 129 -4.13 -2.84 -6.79
N MET A 130 -4.73 -1.73 -6.31
CA MET A 130 -4.74 -1.40 -4.87
C MET A 130 -5.52 -2.41 -4.04
N GLU A 131 -6.60 -2.96 -4.60
CA GLU A 131 -7.32 -4.09 -3.98
C GLU A 131 -6.42 -5.33 -3.87
N GLY A 132 -5.62 -5.63 -4.89
CA GLY A 132 -4.65 -6.73 -4.85
C GLY A 132 -3.51 -6.53 -3.86
N HIS A 133 -3.19 -5.28 -3.48
CA HIS A 133 -2.24 -5.02 -2.40
C HIS A 133 -2.84 -5.29 -1.01
N ARG A 134 -4.16 -5.11 -0.84
CA ARG A 134 -4.85 -5.29 0.44
C ARG A 134 -4.74 -6.70 1.00
N LYS A 135 -4.67 -7.73 0.15
CA LYS A 135 -4.53 -9.13 0.58
C LYS A 135 -3.25 -9.41 1.39
N TRP A 136 -2.26 -8.54 1.31
CA TRP A 136 -1.02 -8.59 2.10
C TRP A 136 -1.10 -7.80 3.40
N CYS A 137 -2.30 -7.35 3.76
CA CYS A 137 -2.57 -6.44 4.87
C CYS A 137 -3.66 -6.98 5.82
N PRO A 138 -3.45 -8.16 6.46
CA PRO A 138 -4.46 -8.76 7.36
C PRO A 138 -4.80 -7.89 8.59
N ASP A 139 -3.91 -6.99 8.97
CA ASP A 139 -4.09 -6.00 10.02
C ASP A 139 -4.89 -4.76 9.57
N MET A 140 -5.04 -4.52 8.26
CA MET A 140 -5.79 -3.39 7.72
C MET A 140 -7.30 -3.70 7.62
N THR A 141 -7.92 -3.88 8.79
CA THR A 141 -9.37 -4.01 8.97
C THR A 141 -9.90 -2.86 9.83
N ILE A 142 -11.19 -2.50 9.71
CA ILE A 142 -11.80 -1.46 10.54
C ILE A 142 -11.67 -1.86 12.01
N ALA A 143 -11.93 -3.13 12.34
CA ALA A 143 -11.82 -3.63 13.70
C ALA A 143 -10.42 -3.43 14.28
N ASN A 144 -9.36 -3.74 13.53
CA ASN A 144 -7.99 -3.61 14.01
C ASN A 144 -7.52 -2.15 14.07
N ILE A 145 -7.88 -1.33 13.07
CA ILE A 145 -7.49 0.07 13.02
C ILE A 145 -8.20 0.90 14.08
N CYS A 146 -9.46 0.60 14.42
CA CYS A 146 -10.21 1.33 15.44
C CYS A 146 -10.03 0.79 16.87
N ARG A 147 -9.47 -0.42 17.05
CA ARG A 147 -9.22 -1.03 18.36
C ARG A 147 -8.33 -0.14 19.24
N ASN A 148 -8.58 -0.16 20.56
CA ASN A 148 -7.78 0.55 21.57
C ASN A 148 -7.63 2.04 21.24
N SER A 149 -8.74 2.72 20.94
CA SER A 149 -8.74 4.13 20.52
C SER A 149 -7.88 4.42 19.28
N GLY A 150 -7.88 3.45 18.37
CA GLY A 150 -7.18 3.47 17.10
C GLY A 150 -5.65 3.46 17.19
N GLN A 151 -5.10 2.68 18.13
CA GLN A 151 -3.66 2.59 18.39
C GLN A 151 -2.86 2.12 17.17
N LEU A 152 -3.41 1.25 16.32
CA LEU A 152 -2.70 0.74 15.14
C LEU A 152 -2.41 1.85 14.12
N PHE A 153 -3.37 2.76 13.89
CA PHE A 153 -3.13 3.93 13.03
C PHE A 153 -2.01 4.81 13.59
N LEU A 154 -2.05 5.12 14.89
CA LEU A 154 -1.04 5.93 15.56
C LEU A 154 0.34 5.28 15.50
N GLN A 155 0.44 3.96 15.72
CA GLN A 155 1.70 3.23 15.63
C GLN A 155 2.29 3.30 14.21
N ASN A 156 1.46 3.12 13.18
CA ASN A 156 1.92 3.23 11.80
C ASN A 156 2.39 4.66 11.47
N LEU A 157 1.67 5.68 11.95
CA LEU A 157 2.04 7.08 11.78
C LEU A 157 3.36 7.42 12.49
N SER A 158 3.52 7.03 13.75
CA SER A 158 4.76 7.21 14.51
C SER A 158 5.94 6.51 13.83
N THR A 159 5.74 5.27 13.37
CA THR A 159 6.78 4.53 12.64
C THR A 159 7.24 5.29 11.40
N LEU A 160 6.32 5.88 10.63
CA LEU A 160 6.66 6.70 9.46
C LEU A 160 7.47 7.95 9.85
N ILE A 161 7.05 8.66 10.90
CA ILE A 161 7.73 9.89 11.36
C ILE A 161 9.14 9.58 11.86
N GLU A 162 9.28 8.60 12.75
CA GLU A 162 10.56 8.21 13.35
C GLU A 162 11.53 7.66 12.29
N TYR A 163 11.05 6.78 11.41
CA TYR A 163 11.89 6.20 10.37
C TYR A 163 12.30 7.23 9.33
N TRP A 164 11.40 8.15 8.94
CA TRP A 164 11.72 9.19 7.97
C TRP A 164 12.82 10.13 8.46
N ALA A 165 12.82 10.46 9.76
CA ALA A 165 13.88 11.23 10.38
C ALA A 165 15.25 10.54 10.27
N ALA A 166 15.28 9.21 10.38
CA ALA A 166 16.50 8.42 10.29
C ALA A 166 16.95 8.10 8.84
N ASN A 167 16.00 7.79 7.93
CA ASN A 167 16.28 7.19 6.63
C ASN A 167 15.34 7.70 5.51
N PRO A 168 15.38 8.98 5.12
CA PRO A 168 14.44 9.56 4.14
C PRO A 168 14.61 9.06 2.69
N ALA A 169 15.68 8.28 2.42
CA ALA A 169 15.97 7.74 1.09
C ALA A 169 15.34 6.35 0.85
N LEU A 170 14.89 5.67 1.90
CA LEU A 170 14.35 4.32 1.83
C LEU A 170 12.89 4.32 2.34
N PRO A 171 12.03 3.44 1.81
CA PRO A 171 10.68 3.34 2.33
C PRO A 171 10.63 2.52 3.62
N VAL A 172 9.67 2.82 4.48
CA VAL A 172 9.26 1.92 5.57
C VAL A 172 8.58 0.69 4.97
N LEU A 173 9.10 -0.49 5.28
CA LEU A 173 8.48 -1.77 4.96
C LEU A 173 7.79 -2.31 6.23
N PHE A 174 6.48 -2.18 6.32
CA PHE A 174 5.71 -2.63 7.49
C PHE A 174 5.74 -4.15 7.61
N GLN A 175 6.21 -4.65 8.75
CA GLN A 175 6.26 -6.09 9.04
C GLN A 175 4.91 -6.61 9.53
N HIS A 176 4.68 -7.91 9.39
CA HIS A 176 3.54 -8.60 9.99
C HIS A 176 3.82 -10.09 10.06
N ALA A 177 3.83 -10.64 11.28
CA ALA A 177 4.24 -12.02 11.54
C ALA A 177 3.56 -13.06 10.64
N ALA A 178 2.24 -12.92 10.38
CA ALA A 178 1.53 -13.85 9.50
C ALA A 178 1.95 -13.75 8.02
N VAL A 179 2.26 -12.53 7.55
CA VAL A 179 2.67 -12.27 6.16
C VAL A 179 4.13 -12.71 5.98
N ASP A 180 4.97 -12.40 6.96
CA ASP A 180 6.38 -12.80 6.97
C ASP A 180 6.51 -14.32 6.97
N ARG A 181 5.70 -15.04 7.77
CA ARG A 181 5.64 -16.50 7.72
C ARG A 181 5.25 -17.03 6.34
N VAL A 182 4.22 -16.46 5.72
CA VAL A 182 3.82 -16.84 4.36
C VAL A 182 4.95 -16.59 3.36
N ASN A 183 5.66 -15.48 3.49
CA ASN A 183 6.80 -15.16 2.64
C ASN A 183 7.99 -16.13 2.85
N ASP A 184 8.28 -16.53 4.08
CA ASP A 184 9.37 -17.47 4.40
C ASP A 184 9.11 -18.88 3.83
N GLU A 185 7.85 -19.21 3.56
CA GLU A 185 7.44 -20.46 2.91
C GLU A 185 7.61 -20.43 1.38
N MET A 186 7.81 -19.25 0.78
CA MET A 186 7.97 -19.06 -0.66
C MET A 186 9.46 -19.12 -1.04
N ASP A 187 9.80 -19.92 -2.05
CA ASP A 187 11.18 -20.01 -2.58
C ASP A 187 11.45 -19.05 -3.76
N VAL A 188 10.65 -17.98 -3.88
CA VAL A 188 10.71 -17.00 -4.96
C VAL A 188 10.90 -15.59 -4.39
N ASP A 189 12.17 -15.19 -4.20
CA ASP A 189 12.57 -13.89 -3.60
C ASP A 189 11.85 -12.69 -4.21
N LEU A 190 11.63 -12.70 -5.54
CA LEU A 190 10.96 -11.61 -6.23
C LEU A 190 9.51 -11.42 -5.75
N MET A 191 8.80 -12.51 -5.46
CA MET A 191 7.44 -12.47 -4.94
C MET A 191 7.43 -11.98 -3.49
N VAL A 192 8.33 -12.49 -2.65
CA VAL A 192 8.48 -12.03 -1.26
C VAL A 192 8.72 -10.52 -1.22
N LYS A 193 9.67 -10.03 -2.02
CA LYS A 193 9.95 -8.61 -2.17
C LYS A 193 8.70 -7.84 -2.62
N ASN A 194 7.98 -8.38 -3.59
CA ASN A 194 6.77 -7.77 -4.11
C ASN A 194 5.64 -7.68 -3.07
N ASN A 195 5.47 -8.70 -2.24
CA ASN A 195 4.48 -8.72 -1.17
C ASN A 195 4.79 -7.65 -0.12
N LYS A 196 6.06 -7.51 0.25
CA LYS A 196 6.54 -6.44 1.16
C LYS A 196 6.30 -5.05 0.57
N ILE A 197 6.59 -4.83 -0.71
CA ILE A 197 6.32 -3.57 -1.41
C ILE A 197 4.81 -3.27 -1.46
N SER A 198 4.00 -4.27 -1.82
CA SER A 198 2.54 -4.15 -1.91
C SER A 198 1.94 -3.76 -0.55
N ARG A 199 2.34 -4.46 0.50
CA ARG A 199 1.93 -4.17 1.88
C ARG A 199 2.35 -2.76 2.28
N ALA A 200 3.62 -2.41 2.07
CA ALA A 200 4.13 -1.09 2.40
C ALA A 200 3.36 0.03 1.72
N TYR A 201 3.01 -0.21 0.46
CA TYR A 201 2.29 0.77 -0.32
C TYR A 201 0.85 0.96 0.18
N PHE A 202 0.12 -0.13 0.36
CA PHE A 202 -1.26 -0.10 0.82
C PHE A 202 -1.39 0.52 2.21
N VAL A 203 -0.55 0.09 3.18
CA VAL A 203 -0.57 0.64 4.54
C VAL A 203 -0.27 2.14 4.54
N SER A 204 0.75 2.57 3.79
CA SER A 204 1.07 4.01 3.69
C SER A 204 -0.10 4.80 3.11
N PHE A 205 -0.77 4.29 2.07
CA PHE A 205 -1.89 4.96 1.43
C PHE A 205 -3.12 5.04 2.35
N VAL A 206 -3.38 3.99 3.14
CA VAL A 206 -4.44 4.00 4.16
C VAL A 206 -4.13 5.03 5.25
N VAL A 207 -2.91 5.07 5.77
CA VAL A 207 -2.49 6.07 6.76
C VAL A 207 -2.69 7.49 6.21
N TRP A 208 -2.31 7.72 4.95
CA TRP A 208 -2.55 9.00 4.28
C TRP A 208 -4.03 9.38 4.21
N ARG A 209 -4.89 8.47 3.74
CA ARG A 209 -6.33 8.77 3.62
C ARG A 209 -7.04 8.92 4.96
N ILE A 210 -6.58 8.24 6.02
CA ILE A 210 -7.08 8.46 7.38
C ILE A 210 -6.68 9.86 7.87
N LEU A 211 -5.42 10.28 7.65
CA LEU A 211 -4.97 11.63 8.02
C LEU A 211 -5.79 12.71 7.30
N LEU A 212 -6.01 12.57 6.00
CA LEU A 212 -6.85 13.50 5.25
C LEU A 212 -8.28 13.54 5.79
N GLY A 213 -8.91 12.36 5.99
CA GLY A 213 -10.26 12.28 6.55
C GLY A 213 -10.40 12.80 7.99
N LEU A 214 -9.34 12.73 8.80
CA LEU A 214 -9.32 13.30 10.15
C LEU A 214 -9.42 14.84 10.13
N TYR A 215 -8.92 15.48 9.09
CA TYR A 215 -8.89 16.93 8.93
C TYR A 215 -9.84 17.46 7.86
N ASP A 216 -10.75 16.61 7.36
CA ASP A 216 -11.69 16.93 6.27
C ASP A 216 -11.01 17.50 5.00
N ASP A 217 -9.77 17.06 4.76
CA ASP A 217 -9.02 17.37 3.54
C ASP A 217 -9.22 16.26 2.50
N ASP A 218 -9.06 16.58 1.21
CA ASP A 218 -9.03 15.59 0.13
C ASP A 218 -7.86 15.84 -0.82
N GLU A 219 -7.38 14.77 -1.44
CA GLU A 219 -6.33 14.85 -2.45
C GLU A 219 -6.63 13.87 -3.60
N SER A 220 -6.60 14.42 -4.82
CA SER A 220 -6.63 13.60 -6.03
C SER A 220 -5.27 12.98 -6.33
N TYR A 221 -5.27 11.78 -6.89
CA TYR A 221 -4.06 11.06 -7.29
C TYR A 221 -4.03 10.82 -8.80
N LEU A 222 -2.86 10.45 -9.30
CA LEU A 222 -2.66 10.07 -10.70
C LEU A 222 -2.04 8.70 -10.80
N VAL A 223 -2.57 7.84 -11.66
CA VAL A 223 -1.98 6.53 -11.93
C VAL A 223 -0.87 6.68 -12.96
N ALA A 224 0.38 6.54 -12.52
CA ALA A 224 1.54 6.55 -13.38
C ALA A 224 1.57 5.32 -14.29
N LYS A 225 1.97 5.56 -15.54
CA LYS A 225 2.21 4.52 -16.51
C LYS A 225 3.36 3.63 -16.08
N ALA A 226 3.05 2.36 -15.89
CA ALA A 226 4.05 1.35 -15.68
C ALA A 226 5.04 1.32 -16.87
N PRO A 227 6.34 1.15 -16.62
CA PRO A 227 7.33 1.01 -17.67
C PRO A 227 6.99 -0.19 -18.57
N LYS A 228 6.87 0.04 -19.88
CA LYS A 228 6.70 -1.04 -20.87
C LYS A 228 8.07 -1.51 -21.36
N GLN A 229 8.31 -2.82 -21.32
CA GLN A 229 9.41 -3.46 -22.06
C GLN A 229 8.89 -3.94 -23.42
N ALA A 230 9.71 -3.79 -24.47
CA ALA A 230 9.42 -4.39 -25.76
C ALA A 230 9.40 -5.93 -25.61
N GLY A 231 8.34 -6.58 -26.09
CA GLY A 231 8.26 -8.05 -26.16
C GLY A 231 7.50 -8.76 -25.04
N SER A 232 7.09 -8.11 -23.94
CA SER A 232 6.35 -8.79 -22.86
C SER A 232 5.01 -9.40 -23.33
N LYS A 233 4.26 -8.67 -24.15
CA LYS A 233 3.06 -9.20 -24.82
C LYS A 233 3.35 -10.41 -25.71
N LYS A 234 4.56 -10.53 -26.28
CA LYS A 234 4.94 -11.69 -27.09
C LYS A 234 5.23 -12.89 -26.20
N ALA A 235 6.05 -12.71 -25.15
CA ALA A 235 6.39 -13.78 -24.21
C ALA A 235 5.15 -14.38 -23.53
N ILE A 236 4.21 -13.54 -23.09
CA ILE A 236 2.92 -13.99 -22.56
C ILE A 236 2.20 -14.81 -23.63
N ARG A 237 1.96 -14.25 -24.82
CA ARG A 237 1.28 -14.95 -25.94
C ARG A 237 1.93 -16.28 -26.32
N ASP A 238 3.25 -16.37 -26.31
CA ASP A 238 3.99 -17.60 -26.64
C ASP A 238 3.79 -18.67 -25.56
N LEU A 239 3.81 -18.28 -24.28
CA LEU A 239 3.42 -19.16 -23.17
C LEU A 239 1.97 -19.64 -23.32
N LEU A 240 1.06 -18.75 -23.73
CA LEU A 240 -0.35 -19.12 -23.93
C LEU A 240 -0.51 -20.16 -25.02
N ARG A 241 0.17 -19.97 -26.14
CA ARG A 241 0.16 -20.92 -27.26
C ARG A 241 0.71 -22.28 -26.84
N ALA A 242 1.72 -22.32 -25.98
CA ALA A 242 2.25 -23.57 -25.46
C ALA A 242 1.22 -24.29 -24.58
N LYS A 243 0.51 -23.58 -23.69
CA LYS A 243 -0.52 -24.14 -22.81
C LYS A 243 -1.78 -24.60 -23.54
N VAL A 244 -2.27 -23.82 -24.51
CA VAL A 244 -3.41 -24.24 -25.35
C VAL A 244 -3.12 -25.55 -26.09
N LYS A 245 -1.88 -25.75 -26.55
CA LYS A 245 -1.47 -27.01 -27.19
C LYS A 245 -1.48 -28.22 -26.24
N GLN A 246 -1.49 -28.00 -24.92
CA GLN A 246 -1.55 -29.06 -23.90
C GLN A 246 -3.00 -29.47 -23.54
N GLY A 247 -4.02 -28.92 -24.19
CA GLY A 247 -5.42 -29.31 -23.97
C GLY A 247 -6.15 -28.55 -22.85
N GLU A 248 -5.50 -27.62 -22.17
CA GLU A 248 -6.08 -26.77 -21.11
C GLU A 248 -6.84 -25.55 -21.68
N GLY A 249 -7.47 -25.68 -22.86
CA GLY A 249 -7.59 -24.58 -23.82
C GLY A 249 -8.54 -23.42 -23.49
N ASP A 250 -9.80 -23.68 -23.14
CA ASP A 250 -10.84 -22.66 -23.31
C ASP A 250 -11.06 -21.79 -22.07
N GLU A 251 -11.11 -22.37 -20.87
CA GLU A 251 -11.14 -21.61 -19.62
C GLU A 251 -9.89 -20.74 -19.47
N TYR A 252 -8.74 -21.29 -19.84
CA TYR A 252 -7.46 -20.59 -19.84
C TYR A 252 -7.45 -19.39 -20.79
N LYS A 253 -7.93 -19.56 -22.03
CA LYS A 253 -8.08 -18.46 -22.99
C LYS A 253 -8.98 -17.36 -22.45
N ALA A 254 -10.12 -17.70 -21.86
CA ALA A 254 -11.05 -16.73 -21.29
C ALA A 254 -10.39 -15.91 -20.17
N MET A 255 -9.75 -16.57 -19.21
CA MET A 255 -9.05 -15.91 -18.10
C MET A 255 -7.95 -14.95 -18.60
N LEU A 256 -7.26 -15.32 -19.67
CA LEU A 256 -6.18 -14.50 -20.23
C LEU A 256 -6.67 -13.35 -21.08
N GLN A 257 -7.76 -13.55 -21.81
CA GLN A 257 -8.44 -12.48 -22.51
C GLN A 257 -8.91 -11.43 -21.50
N GLU A 258 -9.57 -11.86 -20.41
CA GLU A 258 -9.99 -10.98 -19.32
C GLU A 258 -8.78 -10.24 -18.70
N ALA A 259 -7.69 -10.97 -18.39
CA ALA A 259 -6.47 -10.35 -17.86
C ALA A 259 -5.85 -9.35 -18.84
N SER A 260 -5.88 -9.62 -20.15
CA SER A 260 -5.37 -8.74 -21.20
C SER A 260 -6.25 -7.50 -21.38
N GLU A 261 -7.57 -7.65 -21.39
CA GLU A 261 -8.52 -6.53 -21.47
C GLU A 261 -8.39 -5.62 -20.25
N ARG A 262 -8.33 -6.21 -19.05
CA ARG A 262 -8.04 -5.49 -17.80
C ARG A 262 -6.72 -4.74 -17.91
N PHE A 263 -5.67 -5.37 -18.39
CA PHE A 263 -4.37 -4.74 -18.61
C PHE A 263 -4.44 -3.56 -19.57
N GLU A 264 -5.16 -3.70 -20.68
CA GLU A 264 -5.28 -2.64 -21.69
C GLU A 264 -6.08 -1.45 -21.18
N LYS A 265 -7.18 -1.70 -20.46
CA LYS A 265 -7.96 -0.65 -19.79
C LYS A 265 -7.10 0.14 -18.81
N VAL A 266 -6.38 -0.55 -17.92
CA VAL A 266 -5.43 0.07 -16.98
C VAL A 266 -4.35 0.87 -17.70
N ALA A 267 -3.78 0.31 -18.76
CA ALA A 267 -2.73 0.96 -19.52
C ALA A 267 -3.20 2.21 -20.31
N ALA A 268 -4.51 2.34 -20.55
CA ALA A 268 -5.12 3.49 -21.20
C ALA A 268 -5.30 4.67 -20.22
N GLU A 269 -5.67 4.39 -18.97
CA GLU A 269 -5.86 5.39 -17.91
C GLU A 269 -4.52 5.94 -17.35
N GLN A 270 -3.43 5.20 -17.58
CA GLN A 270 -2.10 5.51 -17.10
C GLN A 270 -1.42 6.72 -17.80
N VAL A 271 -1.00 7.71 -17.01
CA VAL A 271 -0.30 8.90 -17.49
C VAL A 271 1.22 8.77 -17.44
N LYS A 272 1.94 9.35 -18.40
CA LYS A 272 3.41 9.42 -18.35
C LYS A 272 3.81 10.47 -17.31
N VAL A 273 4.69 10.09 -16.39
CA VAL A 273 5.20 10.96 -15.33
C VAL A 273 6.72 11.05 -15.36
N CYS A 274 7.24 12.20 -14.94
CA CYS A 274 8.65 12.39 -14.68
C CYS A 274 9.11 11.39 -13.62
N TRP A 275 10.24 10.73 -13.88
CA TRP A 275 10.82 9.78 -12.94
C TRP A 275 11.22 10.51 -11.65
N THR A 276 11.88 11.66 -11.74
CA THR A 276 12.40 12.41 -10.58
C THR A 276 11.31 13.06 -9.74
N CYS A 277 10.48 13.92 -10.36
CA CYS A 277 9.55 14.77 -9.62
C CYS A 277 8.10 14.30 -9.72
N GLY A 278 7.85 13.24 -10.50
CA GLY A 278 6.52 12.65 -10.60
C GLY A 278 5.49 13.44 -11.43
N LYS A 279 5.80 14.67 -11.84
CA LYS A 279 4.89 15.50 -12.62
C LYS A 279 4.70 14.93 -14.03
N ASP A 280 3.47 14.97 -14.53
CA ASP A 280 3.16 14.66 -15.92
C ASP A 280 3.49 15.86 -16.83
N ALA A 281 3.28 15.70 -18.14
CA ALA A 281 3.56 16.76 -19.11
C ALA A 281 2.75 18.03 -18.83
N ALA A 282 1.47 17.90 -18.48
CA ALA A 282 0.57 19.02 -18.21
C ALA A 282 1.01 19.87 -17.00
N ARG A 283 1.61 19.24 -15.97
CA ARG A 283 2.07 19.93 -14.75
C ARG A 283 3.55 20.29 -14.77
N SER A 284 4.27 19.96 -15.84
CA SER A 284 5.67 20.36 -15.95
C SER A 284 5.78 21.86 -16.16
N LYS A 285 6.71 22.52 -15.45
CA LYS A 285 7.00 23.96 -15.64
C LYS A 285 7.35 24.30 -17.09
N SER A 286 7.93 23.34 -17.82
CA SER A 286 8.31 23.53 -19.22
C SER A 286 7.13 23.49 -20.19
N GLY A 287 5.96 22.99 -19.78
CA GLY A 287 4.79 22.76 -20.66
C GLY A 287 5.03 21.78 -21.82
N GLY A 288 6.27 21.31 -22.00
CA GLY A 288 6.68 20.46 -23.11
C GLY A 288 6.54 18.96 -22.84
N PRO A 289 6.67 18.13 -23.89
CA PRO A 289 6.64 16.68 -23.75
C PRO A 289 7.78 16.18 -22.86
N LEU A 290 7.50 15.14 -22.07
CA LEU A 290 8.53 14.48 -21.26
C LEU A 290 9.60 13.86 -22.17
N LYS A 291 10.87 14.04 -21.80
CA LYS A 291 12.05 13.53 -22.51
C LYS A 291 12.41 12.13 -22.02
N LEU A 292 12.84 11.25 -22.91
CA LEU A 292 13.32 9.91 -22.56
C LEU A 292 14.83 9.90 -22.25
N CYS A 293 15.25 9.10 -21.29
CA CYS A 293 16.66 8.72 -21.19
C CYS A 293 17.04 7.85 -22.40
N GLN A 294 17.92 8.36 -23.26
CA GLN A 294 18.35 7.67 -24.48
C GLN A 294 19.01 6.32 -24.20
N LYS A 295 19.91 6.25 -23.21
CA LYS A 295 20.59 5.00 -22.82
C LYS A 295 19.65 3.91 -22.28
N CYS A 296 18.56 4.30 -21.62
CA CYS A 296 17.54 3.33 -21.22
C CYS A 296 16.67 2.93 -22.41
N ASN A 297 16.36 3.86 -23.29
CA ASN A 297 15.52 3.60 -24.46
C ASN A 297 16.17 2.60 -25.43
N THR A 298 17.51 2.59 -25.58
CA THR A 298 18.22 1.62 -26.42
C THR A 298 18.02 0.18 -25.98
N ILE A 299 17.83 -0.07 -24.69
CA ILE A 299 17.51 -1.41 -24.14
C ILE A 299 16.00 -1.62 -23.95
N GLY A 300 15.17 -0.79 -24.57
CA GLY A 300 13.70 -0.88 -24.49
C GLY A 300 13.11 -0.42 -23.16
N ARG A 301 13.87 0.26 -22.30
CA ARG A 301 13.42 0.80 -21.02
C ARG A 301 12.98 2.26 -21.15
N LYS A 302 11.73 2.56 -20.82
CA LYS A 302 11.17 3.92 -20.92
C LYS A 302 11.22 4.65 -19.57
N VAL A 303 12.21 5.52 -19.39
CA VAL A 303 12.33 6.43 -18.25
C VAL A 303 12.17 7.87 -18.72
N TRP A 304 11.14 8.55 -18.22
CA TRP A 304 10.71 9.87 -18.67
C TRP A 304 11.16 10.96 -17.69
N TYR A 305 11.53 12.14 -18.18
CA TYR A 305 11.90 13.29 -17.36
C TYR A 305 11.24 14.55 -17.92
N CYS A 306 10.81 15.45 -17.04
CA CYS A 306 10.24 16.72 -17.48
C CYS A 306 11.29 17.74 -17.92
N SER A 307 12.54 17.59 -17.47
CA SER A 307 13.64 18.47 -17.81
C SER A 307 15.00 17.78 -17.66
N SER A 308 16.06 18.39 -18.20
CA SER A 308 17.46 17.94 -18.02
C SER A 308 17.91 18.00 -16.58
N GLU A 309 17.38 18.94 -15.80
CA GLU A 309 17.70 19.14 -14.38
C GLU A 309 17.17 17.97 -13.57
N CYS A 310 15.92 17.55 -13.82
CA CYS A 310 15.35 16.35 -13.21
C CYS A 310 16.19 15.10 -13.54
N GLN A 311 16.62 14.95 -14.79
CA GLN A 311 17.47 13.83 -15.19
C GLN A 311 18.85 13.87 -14.48
N LYS A 312 19.48 15.04 -14.38
CA LYS A 312 20.76 15.22 -13.67
C LYS A 312 20.63 14.94 -12.17
N GLU A 313 19.52 15.35 -11.57
CA GLU A 313 19.22 15.10 -10.16
C GLU A 313 19.04 13.61 -9.90
N ASP A 314 18.19 12.94 -10.68
CA ASP A 314 17.98 11.48 -10.56
C ASP A 314 19.25 10.67 -10.85
N TRP A 315 20.10 11.17 -11.75
CA TRP A 315 21.41 10.58 -12.04
C TRP A 315 22.33 10.53 -10.81
N LYS A 316 22.29 11.55 -9.95
CA LYS A 316 23.16 11.67 -8.77
C LYS A 316 22.49 11.18 -7.49
N ASN A 317 21.23 11.54 -7.30
CA ASN A 317 20.48 11.49 -6.04
C ASN A 317 19.13 10.78 -6.18
N GLY A 318 18.94 10.00 -7.25
CA GLY A 318 17.71 9.21 -7.46
C GLY A 318 17.36 8.37 -6.23
N ARG A 319 16.05 8.16 -6.03
CA ARG A 319 15.51 7.39 -4.90
C ARG A 319 14.68 6.21 -5.43
N PRO A 320 14.82 5.00 -4.87
CA PRO A 320 15.66 4.64 -3.71
C PRO A 320 17.17 4.64 -4.01
N ARG A 321 17.58 4.68 -5.28
CA ARG A 321 18.99 4.75 -5.69
C ARG A 321 19.20 5.60 -6.96
N PRO A 322 20.42 6.09 -7.20
CA PRO A 322 20.71 6.92 -8.36
C PRO A 322 20.53 6.19 -9.69
N HIS A 323 19.96 6.86 -10.70
CA HIS A 323 19.68 6.28 -12.02
C HIS A 323 20.93 5.72 -12.72
N ARG A 324 22.11 6.30 -12.46
CA ARG A 324 23.39 5.84 -13.03
C ARG A 324 23.70 4.37 -12.72
N VAL A 325 23.16 3.83 -11.63
CA VAL A 325 23.33 2.43 -11.24
C VAL A 325 22.63 1.50 -12.23
N LEU A 326 21.46 1.92 -12.73
CA LEU A 326 20.59 1.12 -13.59
C LEU A 326 20.66 1.51 -15.08
N CYS A 327 21.15 2.71 -15.41
CA CYS A 327 21.05 3.29 -16.74
C CYS A 327 21.77 2.45 -17.81
N GLY A 328 21.03 1.98 -18.82
CA GLY A 328 21.58 1.19 -19.92
C GLY A 328 22.08 -0.21 -19.56
N LYS A 329 21.87 -0.67 -18.32
CA LYS A 329 22.26 -2.01 -17.86
C LYS A 329 21.05 -2.95 -17.79
N PRO A 330 21.18 -4.23 -18.20
CA PRO A 330 20.25 -5.29 -17.79
C PRO A 330 20.18 -5.37 -16.26
N PHE A 331 19.00 -5.59 -15.67
CA PHE A 331 18.87 -5.64 -14.20
C PHE A 331 19.60 -6.82 -13.56
N GLU A 332 19.83 -7.93 -14.28
CA GLU A 332 20.51 -9.11 -13.72
C GLU A 332 21.90 -8.73 -13.20
N SER A 333 22.60 -7.87 -13.95
CA SER A 333 23.92 -7.38 -13.56
C SER A 333 23.89 -6.38 -12.40
N SER A 334 22.77 -5.69 -12.15
CA SER A 334 22.66 -4.69 -11.09
C SER A 334 22.17 -5.25 -9.76
N VAL A 335 21.31 -6.28 -9.77
CA VAL A 335 20.76 -6.88 -8.54
C VAL A 335 21.82 -7.69 -7.80
N ALA A 336 22.68 -8.43 -8.52
CA ALA A 336 23.74 -9.24 -7.91
C ALA A 336 24.74 -8.43 -7.06
N GLN A 337 24.85 -7.11 -7.28
CA GLN A 337 25.74 -6.23 -6.51
C GLN A 337 25.15 -5.73 -5.18
N GLU A 338 23.83 -5.78 -5.02
CA GLU A 338 23.16 -5.21 -3.83
C GLU A 338 22.91 -6.24 -2.73
N THR A 339 22.64 -7.50 -3.10
CA THR A 339 22.36 -8.57 -2.13
C THR A 339 23.52 -8.83 -1.18
N THR A 340 24.75 -8.51 -1.58
CA THR A 340 25.94 -8.65 -0.73
C THR A 340 26.14 -7.55 0.31
N THR A 341 25.37 -6.45 0.25
CA THR A 341 25.73 -5.23 1.02
C THR A 341 24.61 -4.70 1.93
N ALA A 342 23.36 -5.13 1.74
CA ALA A 342 22.18 -4.47 2.32
C ALA A 342 21.41 -5.28 3.38
N GLU A 343 21.94 -6.40 3.89
CA GLU A 343 21.40 -7.03 5.09
C GLU A 343 21.78 -6.19 6.33
N ARG A 344 21.19 -4.99 6.40
CA ARG A 344 21.30 -4.06 7.53
C ARG A 344 20.14 -4.29 8.48
N THR A 345 20.51 -4.20 9.76
CA THR A 345 19.74 -4.44 10.97
C THR A 345 18.26 -4.09 10.82
N PRO A 346 17.32 -5.05 10.99
CA PRO A 346 15.92 -4.69 11.10
C PRO A 346 15.78 -3.66 12.22
N VAL A 347 15.13 -2.54 11.92
CA VAL A 347 14.66 -1.65 12.97
C VAL A 347 13.64 -2.47 13.75
N SER A 348 14.07 -2.98 14.90
CA SER A 348 13.23 -3.68 15.85
C SER A 348 12.18 -2.68 16.34
N ILE A 349 11.06 -2.57 15.62
CA ILE A 349 9.89 -1.86 16.15
C ILE A 349 9.57 -2.59 17.46
N PRO A 350 9.47 -1.89 18.61
CA PRO A 350 9.06 -2.50 19.86
C PRO A 350 7.75 -3.22 19.60
N THR A 351 7.81 -4.54 19.53
CA THR A 351 6.60 -5.34 19.31
C THR A 351 5.83 -5.19 20.61
N SER A 352 4.83 -4.32 20.59
CA SER A 352 3.81 -4.31 21.63
C SER A 352 3.32 -5.74 21.74
N ARG A 353 3.57 -6.33 22.91
CA ARG A 353 3.20 -7.70 23.25
C ARG A 353 1.78 -7.92 22.73
N PRO A 354 1.53 -8.94 21.88
CA PRO A 354 0.19 -9.17 21.34
C PRO A 354 -0.76 -9.19 22.53
N ALA A 355 -1.76 -8.30 22.50
CA ALA A 355 -2.83 -8.30 23.47
C ALA A 355 -3.34 -9.74 23.53
N GLN A 356 -3.18 -10.37 24.71
CA GLN A 356 -3.72 -11.68 24.97
C GLN A 356 -5.18 -11.65 24.50
N SER A 357 -5.58 -12.64 23.70
CA SER A 357 -6.98 -12.85 23.34
C SER A 357 -7.82 -12.66 24.61
N PRO A 358 -8.97 -11.96 24.54
CA PRO A 358 -9.83 -11.86 25.71
C PRO A 358 -10.10 -13.27 26.20
N GLU A 359 -9.58 -13.56 27.39
CA GLU A 359 -9.90 -14.76 28.13
C GLU A 359 -11.42 -14.81 28.18
N VAL A 360 -12.00 -15.83 27.56
CA VAL A 360 -13.42 -16.08 27.65
C VAL A 360 -13.67 -16.32 29.13
N MET A 361 -14.14 -15.29 29.84
CA MET A 361 -14.66 -15.44 31.18
C MET A 361 -15.79 -16.45 31.09
N GLU A 362 -15.49 -17.67 31.50
CA GLU A 362 -16.46 -18.72 31.78
C GLU A 362 -17.35 -18.15 32.89
N VAL A 363 -18.56 -17.74 32.52
CA VAL A 363 -19.56 -17.22 33.45
C VAL A 363 -20.01 -18.40 34.29
N ASP A 364 -19.41 -18.50 35.48
CA ASP A 364 -19.82 -19.47 36.48
C ASP A 364 -21.24 -19.10 36.95
N ALA A 365 -22.19 -19.98 36.65
CA ALA A 365 -23.61 -19.83 36.94
C ALA A 365 -23.86 -20.05 38.43
N ARG A 366 -23.47 -19.08 39.27
CA ARG A 366 -23.92 -18.99 40.67
C ARG A 366 -24.32 -17.56 40.97
N GLY A 367 -25.63 -17.36 41.02
CA GLY A 367 -26.25 -16.07 41.30
C GLY A 367 -25.81 -15.49 42.63
N GLN A 368 -25.37 -14.24 42.58
CA GLN A 368 -25.44 -13.29 43.67
C GLN A 368 -25.69 -11.91 43.06
N THR A 369 -26.91 -11.41 43.29
CA THR A 369 -27.31 -10.03 43.02
C THR A 369 -26.59 -9.10 43.99
N PRO A 370 -25.90 -8.04 43.53
CA PRO A 370 -25.48 -6.97 44.40
C PRO A 370 -26.63 -5.96 44.58
N ILE A 371 -26.90 -5.69 45.86
CA ILE A 371 -27.82 -4.66 46.35
C ILE A 371 -27.27 -3.28 45.96
N LEU A 372 -28.06 -2.53 45.18
CA LEU A 372 -27.83 -1.11 44.90
C LEU A 372 -28.17 -0.28 46.14
N GLN A 373 -27.20 0.50 46.65
CA GLN A 373 -27.49 1.62 47.54
C GLN A 373 -27.70 2.91 46.72
N PRO A 374 -28.64 3.79 47.14
CA PRO A 374 -28.91 5.04 46.43
C PRO A 374 -27.90 6.12 46.84
N ILE A 375 -27.18 6.69 45.87
CA ILE A 375 -26.44 7.93 46.08
C ILE A 375 -27.38 9.11 45.89
N GLN A 376 -27.49 9.90 46.96
CA GLN A 376 -28.31 11.09 47.05
C GLN A 376 -27.75 12.26 46.23
N LYS A 377 -28.72 12.96 45.65
CA LYS A 377 -28.74 14.34 45.17
C LYS A 377 -27.88 15.29 46.03
N ILE A 378 -26.96 16.04 45.42
CA ILE A 378 -26.50 17.33 45.93
C ILE A 378 -26.80 18.38 44.87
N VAL A 379 -27.78 19.23 45.19
CA VAL A 379 -28.03 20.53 44.57
C VAL A 379 -27.18 21.55 45.32
N GLY A 380 -26.45 22.38 44.60
CA GLY A 380 -25.70 23.50 45.15
C GLY A 380 -25.53 24.56 44.08
N GLU A 381 -26.46 25.51 44.05
CA GLU A 381 -26.33 26.79 43.37
C GLU A 381 -25.30 27.66 44.11
N ALA A 382 -24.41 28.33 43.36
CA ALA A 382 -23.96 29.68 43.70
C ALA A 382 -23.29 30.34 42.48
N SER A 383 -23.90 31.43 42.04
CA SER A 383 -23.39 32.41 41.10
C SER A 383 -22.04 32.99 41.50
N GLN A 384 -21.17 33.25 40.52
CA GLN A 384 -20.49 34.55 40.33
C GLN A 384 -19.77 34.57 38.97
N SER A 385 -20.15 35.56 38.16
CA SER A 385 -19.49 35.95 36.90
C SER A 385 -18.01 36.31 37.13
N PRO A 386 -17.18 36.18 36.10
CA PRO A 386 -16.55 37.40 35.60
C PRO A 386 -16.48 37.52 34.08
N THR A 387 -16.88 38.71 33.64
CA THR A 387 -16.19 39.56 32.67
C THR A 387 -15.79 38.96 31.32
N LEU A 388 -16.60 39.33 30.33
CA LEU A 388 -16.30 39.39 28.90
C LEU A 388 -14.90 39.97 28.62
N CYS A 389 -14.00 39.13 28.10
CA CYS A 389 -12.93 39.60 27.23
C CYS A 389 -13.39 39.42 25.77
N ASN A 390 -13.48 40.55 25.07
CA ASN A 390 -13.72 40.60 23.63
C ASN A 390 -12.67 39.77 22.89
N PRO A 391 -13.05 38.89 21.95
CA PRO A 391 -12.10 38.37 20.99
C PRO A 391 -11.66 39.52 20.06
N THR A 392 -10.37 39.82 20.10
CA THR A 392 -9.71 40.61 19.05
C THR A 392 -10.02 39.95 17.70
N PRO A 393 -10.44 40.71 16.67
CA PRO A 393 -10.61 40.14 15.34
C PRO A 393 -9.26 39.61 14.88
N ALA A 394 -9.16 38.29 14.73
CA ALA A 394 -8.01 37.69 14.09
C ALA A 394 -7.96 38.24 12.66
N ASP A 395 -6.82 38.83 12.31
CA ASP A 395 -6.56 39.26 10.94
C ASP A 395 -6.88 38.11 9.98
N PRO A 396 -7.50 38.39 8.82
CA PRO A 396 -7.61 37.39 7.77
C PRO A 396 -6.18 37.03 7.37
N VAL A 397 -5.71 35.87 7.85
CA VAL A 397 -4.52 35.22 7.32
C VAL A 397 -4.79 35.01 5.84
N SER A 398 -4.24 35.92 5.05
CA SER A 398 -4.18 35.81 3.61
C SER A 398 -3.44 34.51 3.31
N THR A 399 -4.19 33.43 3.09
CA THR A 399 -3.68 32.22 2.46
C THR A 399 -3.41 32.58 1.00
N THR A 400 -2.32 33.31 0.76
CA THR A 400 -1.81 33.57 -0.57
C THR A 400 -1.60 32.20 -1.23
N GLY A 401 -2.45 31.92 -2.22
CA GLY A 401 -2.56 30.64 -2.88
C GLY A 401 -1.22 30.15 -3.41
N THR A 402 -0.67 29.15 -2.73
CA THR A 402 0.22 28.16 -3.33
C THR A 402 -0.51 26.84 -3.46
N ASP A 403 -1.77 26.84 -3.89
CA ASP A 403 -2.46 25.58 -4.18
C ASP A 403 -2.17 25.13 -5.61
N ALA A 404 -0.89 24.86 -5.86
CA ALA A 404 -0.53 23.91 -6.88
C ALA A 404 -0.91 22.54 -6.32
N SER A 405 -2.17 22.14 -6.49
CA SER A 405 -2.74 20.90 -5.96
C SER A 405 -1.71 19.78 -6.07
N ARG A 406 -1.14 19.39 -4.91
CA ARG A 406 -0.26 18.22 -4.85
C ARG A 406 -1.15 17.05 -5.28
N ARG A 407 -0.65 16.24 -6.22
CA ARG A 407 -1.28 14.95 -6.53
C ARG A 407 -0.25 13.88 -6.31
N ILE A 408 -0.55 12.97 -5.41
CA ILE A 408 0.20 11.72 -5.24
C ILE A 408 0.16 10.92 -6.54
N ILE A 409 1.30 10.32 -6.85
CA ILE A 409 1.46 9.50 -8.05
C ILE A 409 1.50 8.04 -7.65
N ILE A 410 0.59 7.30 -8.26
CA ILE A 410 0.38 5.91 -8.01
C ILE A 410 1.11 5.09 -9.05
N ALA A 411 2.19 4.45 -8.62
CA ALA A 411 2.86 3.47 -9.44
C ALA A 411 2.03 2.17 -9.41
N THR A 412 1.57 1.75 -10.58
CA THR A 412 0.97 0.41 -10.74
C THR A 412 2.08 -0.55 -11.14
N ALA A 413 2.26 -1.60 -10.33
CA ALA A 413 3.13 -2.69 -10.69
C ALA A 413 2.30 -3.71 -11.46
N LEU A 414 2.53 -3.80 -12.77
CA LEU A 414 1.91 -4.79 -13.64
C LEU A 414 2.45 -6.20 -13.33
N LEU A 415 2.00 -6.78 -12.23
CA LEU A 415 2.29 -8.15 -11.81
C LEU A 415 1.23 -9.14 -12.28
N ALA A 416 0.16 -8.66 -12.93
CA ALA A 416 -0.96 -9.47 -13.39
C ALA A 416 -0.53 -10.70 -14.20
N ALA A 417 0.54 -10.61 -15.01
CA ALA A 417 1.02 -11.76 -15.78
C ALA A 417 1.70 -12.84 -14.92
N ALA A 418 2.50 -12.44 -13.93
CA ALA A 418 3.15 -13.39 -13.01
C ALA A 418 2.15 -13.94 -11.98
N ALA A 419 1.22 -13.11 -11.50
CA ALA A 419 0.14 -13.52 -10.61
C ALA A 419 -0.85 -14.46 -11.32
N ALA A 420 -1.20 -14.19 -12.58
CA ALA A 420 -2.01 -15.10 -13.39
C ALA A 420 -1.29 -16.44 -13.58
N ALA A 421 0.00 -16.43 -13.94
CA ALA A 421 0.80 -17.64 -14.07
C ALA A 421 0.94 -18.43 -12.76
N TYR A 422 0.94 -17.76 -11.61
CA TYR A 422 1.00 -18.40 -10.30
C TYR A 422 -0.34 -19.04 -9.91
N SER A 423 -1.45 -18.37 -10.17
CA SER A 423 -2.80 -18.92 -9.91
C SER A 423 -3.23 -20.01 -10.91
N LEU A 424 -2.33 -20.42 -11.81
CA LEU A 424 -2.47 -21.50 -12.77
C LEU A 424 -1.60 -22.73 -12.40
N LEU A 425 -0.80 -22.60 -11.34
CA LEU A 425 -0.03 -23.66 -10.70
C LEU A 425 -0.69 -23.96 -9.35
#